data_AF-A0A950VH05-F1
#
_entry.id   AF-A0A950VH05-F1
#
_cell.length_a   1.000
_cell.length_b   1.000
_cell.length_c   1.000
_cell.angle_alpha   90.00
_cell.angle_beta   90.00
_cell.angle_gamma   90.00
#
_symmetry.space_group_name_H-M   'P 1'
#
loop_
_entity.id
_entity.type
_entity.pdbx_description
1 polymer ?
#
loop_
_entity_poly.entity_id
_entity_poly.type
_entity_poly.pdbx_seq_one_letter_code
_entity_poly.pdbx_strand_id
1 'polypeptide(L)'
;MLPTSLAFAWMFWRRQRWGFLVTLGYVLVAGVLSAVLPAQLPLERAPAAFALLTFPSMYPAAFLLGMFCLVEANTPISGRHSCFPADLFLLPVRTGALAVWPMVYGTAAACGLWLVLAWCIMQPWMTLWSDWVPPWWPALLATAALAWLQAVLWWPFGLRGLRVVVLLLLIPGMFVLAQVSVLSGTSDSILVGLFAGLAVPGWTLGYLGVRHGRRGDAPDWEGLLEPWRRLVRRPPQRRRPFASAAWAQTWFEWRRTGNSLPIMTGLLLPVELLWLAFGVND
;
A
#
# COMPACT_ATOMS: atom_id res chain seq x y z
N MET A 1 17.27 17.37 24.97
CA MET A 1 16.89 17.16 23.54
C MET A 1 16.01 15.92 23.47
N LEU A 2 14.86 15.97 22.78
CA LEU A 2 14.02 14.79 22.59
C LEU A 2 14.77 13.74 21.73
N PRO A 3 14.78 12.45 22.11
CA PRO A 3 15.27 11.38 21.26
C PRO A 3 14.61 11.42 19.87
N THR A 4 15.38 11.14 18.80
CA THR A 4 14.86 11.19 17.42
C THR A 4 13.64 10.31 17.23
N SER A 5 13.60 9.13 17.86
CA SER A 5 12.43 8.23 17.85
C SER A 5 11.17 8.90 18.39
N LEU A 6 11.26 9.57 19.54
CA LEU A 6 10.13 10.27 20.16
C LEU A 6 9.69 11.48 19.34
N ALA A 7 10.61 12.18 18.68
CA ALA A 7 10.28 13.26 17.76
C ALA A 7 9.44 12.77 16.57
N PHE A 8 9.80 11.62 15.97
CA PHE A 8 9.01 10.99 14.91
C PHE A 8 7.64 10.52 15.40
N ALA A 9 7.58 9.87 16.57
CA ALA A 9 6.30 9.45 17.16
C ALA A 9 5.37 10.65 17.41
N TRP A 10 5.91 11.73 17.98
CA TRP A 10 5.18 12.97 18.19
C TRP A 10 4.72 13.61 16.88
N MET A 11 5.56 13.60 15.84
CA MET A 11 5.20 14.10 14.51
C MET A 11 4.03 13.33 13.91
N PHE A 12 4.06 11.99 13.94
CA PHE A 12 2.96 11.15 13.47
C PHE A 12 1.67 11.44 14.23
N TRP A 13 1.76 11.44 15.56
CA TRP A 13 0.62 11.75 16.43
C TRP A 13 0.02 13.12 16.12
N ARG A 14 0.84 14.18 16.10
CA ARG A 14 0.35 15.56 15.87
C ARG A 14 -0.31 15.70 14.50
N ARG A 15 0.26 15.10 13.46
CA ARG A 15 -0.25 15.20 12.09
C ARG A 15 -1.53 14.40 11.89
N GLN A 16 -1.72 13.29 12.61
CA GLN A 16 -2.73 12.28 12.29
C GLN A 16 -3.56 11.80 13.49
N ARG A 17 -3.60 12.57 14.59
CA ARG A 17 -4.33 12.22 15.83
C ARG A 17 -5.75 11.73 15.59
N TRP A 18 -6.49 12.37 14.69
CA TRP A 18 -7.87 12.00 14.39
C TRP A 18 -7.97 10.66 13.68
N GLY A 19 -7.07 10.38 12.73
CA GLY A 19 -7.03 9.07 12.07
C GLY A 19 -6.71 7.94 13.04
N PHE A 20 -5.80 8.17 14.00
CA PHE A 20 -5.54 7.21 15.09
C PHE A 20 -6.76 7.02 16.00
N LEU A 21 -7.42 8.10 16.42
CA LEU A 21 -8.60 8.02 17.29
C LEU A 21 -9.76 7.32 16.60
N VAL A 22 -10.01 7.60 15.32
CA VAL A 22 -11.04 6.92 14.52
C VAL A 22 -10.71 5.44 14.35
N THR A 23 -9.46 5.11 14.04
CA THR A 23 -9.00 3.72 13.93
C THR A 23 -9.19 2.97 15.25
N LEU A 24 -8.78 3.57 16.37
CA LEU A 24 -8.93 2.98 17.70
C LEU A 24 -10.41 2.82 18.07
N GLY A 25 -11.23 3.85 17.85
CA GLY A 25 -12.66 3.79 18.12
C GLY A 25 -13.36 2.68 17.32
N TYR A 26 -13.04 2.56 16.03
CA TYR A 26 -13.54 1.48 15.18
C TYR A 26 -13.12 0.10 15.71
N VAL A 27 -11.83 -0.10 16.01
CA VAL A 27 -11.32 -1.39 16.50
C VAL A 27 -11.98 -1.79 17.83
N LEU A 28 -12.18 -0.83 18.74
CA LEU A 28 -12.87 -1.08 20.01
C LEU A 28 -14.33 -1.46 19.81
N VAL A 29 -15.08 -0.71 19.00
CA VAL A 29 -16.49 -1.00 18.71
C VAL A 29 -16.62 -2.35 18.01
N ALA A 30 -15.82 -2.60 16.96
CA ALA A 30 -15.84 -3.85 16.22
C ALA A 30 -15.44 -5.04 17.11
N GLY A 31 -14.43 -4.89 17.96
CA GLY A 31 -14.01 -5.93 18.91
C GLY A 31 -15.10 -6.27 19.93
N VAL A 32 -15.78 -5.26 20.50
CA VAL A 32 -16.91 -5.49 21.41
C VAL A 32 -18.06 -6.20 20.70
N LEU A 33 -18.42 -5.76 19.49
CA LEU A 33 -19.46 -6.41 18.69
C LEU A 33 -19.07 -7.86 18.35
N SER A 34 -17.84 -8.11 17.95
CA SER A 34 -17.32 -9.46 17.68
C SER A 34 -17.31 -10.36 18.92
N ALA A 35 -17.14 -9.81 20.12
CA ALA A 35 -17.18 -10.62 21.34
C ALA A 35 -18.61 -11.04 21.74
N VAL A 36 -19.63 -10.25 21.37
CA VAL A 36 -21.02 -10.45 21.81
C VAL A 36 -21.88 -11.13 20.75
N LEU A 37 -21.78 -10.70 19.49
CA LEU A 37 -22.69 -11.13 18.43
C LEU A 37 -22.63 -12.62 18.07
N PRO A 38 -21.47 -13.30 18.03
CA PRO A 38 -21.41 -14.73 17.67
C PRO A 38 -22.26 -15.62 18.57
N ALA A 39 -22.40 -15.27 19.85
CA ALA A 39 -23.22 -16.03 20.80
C ALA A 39 -24.74 -15.76 20.67
N GLN A 40 -25.13 -14.68 19.99
CA GLN A 40 -26.51 -14.20 19.92
C GLN A 40 -27.16 -14.39 18.54
N LEU A 41 -26.35 -14.54 17.49
CA LEU A 41 -26.84 -14.62 16.11
C LEU A 41 -27.05 -16.08 15.66
N PRO A 42 -28.14 -16.37 14.93
CA PRO A 42 -28.27 -17.63 14.20
C PRO A 42 -27.13 -17.83 13.21
N LEU A 43 -26.72 -19.08 13.01
CA LEU A 43 -25.61 -19.46 12.13
C LEU A 43 -25.77 -18.91 10.71
N GLU A 44 -27.00 -18.85 10.20
CA GLU A 44 -27.34 -18.33 8.87
C GLU A 44 -27.01 -16.84 8.67
N ARG A 45 -27.05 -16.03 9.75
CA ARG A 45 -26.76 -14.58 9.70
C ARG A 45 -25.34 -14.24 10.11
N ALA A 46 -24.61 -15.18 10.70
CA ALA A 46 -23.26 -14.96 11.18
C ALA A 46 -22.28 -14.52 10.07
N PRO A 47 -22.28 -15.08 8.85
CA PRO A 47 -21.39 -14.65 7.78
C PRO A 47 -21.59 -13.18 7.37
N ALA A 48 -22.85 -12.72 7.29
CA ALA A 48 -23.16 -11.34 6.94
C ALA A 48 -22.69 -10.36 8.02
N ALA A 49 -22.91 -10.68 9.30
CA ALA A 49 -22.43 -9.86 10.41
C ALA A 49 -20.89 -9.83 10.49
N PHE A 50 -20.24 -10.98 10.29
CA PHE A 50 -18.79 -11.08 10.21
C PHE A 50 -18.22 -10.23 9.07
N ALA A 51 -18.83 -10.30 7.88
CA ALA A 51 -18.45 -9.49 6.73
C ALA A 51 -18.59 -7.98 7.03
N LEU A 52 -19.72 -7.56 7.61
CA LEU A 52 -19.97 -6.16 7.97
C LEU A 52 -18.95 -5.60 8.96
N LEU A 53 -18.42 -6.43 9.85
CA LEU A 53 -17.35 -6.04 10.77
C LEU A 53 -15.98 -6.08 10.10
N THR A 54 -15.70 -7.08 9.28
CA THR A 54 -14.36 -7.35 8.74
C THR A 54 -14.03 -6.49 7.52
N PHE A 55 -14.96 -6.27 6.57
CA PHE A 55 -14.68 -5.47 5.38
C PHE A 55 -14.24 -4.03 5.70
N PRO A 56 -14.89 -3.30 6.62
CA PRO A 56 -14.44 -1.96 6.99
C PRO A 56 -13.04 -1.93 7.62
N SER A 57 -12.49 -3.05 8.10
CA SER A 57 -11.13 -3.11 8.67
C SER A 57 -10.03 -2.85 7.64
N MET A 58 -10.36 -2.93 6.35
CA MET A 58 -9.47 -2.53 5.26
C MET A 58 -9.14 -1.03 5.30
N TYR A 59 -10.05 -0.17 5.77
CA TYR A 59 -9.83 1.27 5.86
C TYR A 59 -8.75 1.67 6.88
N PRO A 60 -8.79 1.24 8.16
CA PRO A 60 -7.71 1.52 9.10
C PRO A 60 -6.39 0.88 8.66
N ALA A 61 -6.41 -0.30 8.04
CA ALA A 61 -5.20 -0.91 7.48
C ALA A 61 -4.59 -0.03 6.38
N ALA A 62 -5.38 0.37 5.38
CA ALA A 62 -4.94 1.25 4.30
C ALA A 62 -4.48 2.63 4.83
N PHE A 63 -5.19 3.18 5.81
CA PHE A 63 -4.82 4.42 6.49
C PHE A 63 -3.43 4.31 7.13
N LEU A 64 -3.18 3.28 7.97
CA LEU A 64 -1.89 3.12 8.63
C LEU A 64 -0.76 2.91 7.60
N LEU A 65 -0.98 2.06 6.59
CA LEU A 65 0.00 1.82 5.53
C LEU A 65 0.37 3.13 4.81
N GLY A 66 -0.62 3.90 4.37
CA GLY A 66 -0.39 5.19 3.70
C GLY A 66 0.25 6.23 4.61
N MET A 67 -0.15 6.28 5.88
CA MET A 67 0.35 7.25 6.85
C MET A 67 1.86 7.08 7.11
N PHE A 68 2.32 5.84 7.32
CA PHE A 68 3.74 5.56 7.59
C PHE A 68 4.62 5.60 6.33
N CYS A 69 4.03 5.76 5.15
CA CYS A 69 4.78 6.07 3.94
C CYS A 69 5.26 7.52 3.86
N LEU A 70 4.89 8.41 4.80
CA LEU A 70 5.35 9.81 4.83
C LEU A 70 5.29 10.51 3.46
N VAL A 71 4.16 10.41 2.77
CA VAL A 71 4.02 11.09 1.47
C VAL A 71 3.78 12.59 1.69
N GLU A 72 4.50 13.41 0.94
CA GLU A 72 4.26 14.85 0.87
C GLU A 72 2.94 15.14 0.14
N ALA A 73 2.04 15.91 0.77
CA ALA A 73 0.66 16.07 0.31
C ALA A 73 0.53 16.66 -1.10
N ASN A 74 1.48 17.49 -1.51
CA ASN A 74 1.47 18.17 -2.81
C ASN A 74 2.30 17.44 -3.88
N THR A 75 2.94 16.32 -3.53
CA THR A 75 3.82 15.60 -4.47
C THR A 75 2.99 14.60 -5.27
N PRO A 76 2.85 14.78 -6.60
CA PRO A 76 2.07 13.86 -7.41
C PRO A 76 2.75 12.49 -7.42
N ILE A 77 1.99 11.43 -7.09
CA ILE A 77 2.49 10.04 -7.08
C ILE A 77 3.01 9.63 -8.47
N SER A 78 2.45 10.21 -9.54
CA SER A 78 2.90 10.01 -10.92
C SER A 78 4.14 10.84 -11.30
N GLY A 79 4.66 11.68 -10.39
CA GLY A 79 5.86 12.49 -10.58
C GLY A 79 7.15 11.67 -10.60
N ARG A 80 8.24 12.30 -11.04
CA ARG A 80 9.57 11.66 -11.14
C ARG A 80 10.37 11.69 -9.84
N HIS A 81 10.09 12.69 -9.00
CA HIS A 81 10.81 12.88 -7.75
C HIS A 81 10.33 11.89 -6.69
N SER A 82 11.17 11.65 -5.69
CA SER A 82 10.77 10.93 -4.47
C SER A 82 9.52 11.58 -3.86
N CYS A 83 8.62 10.78 -3.32
CA CYS A 83 7.48 11.26 -2.55
C CYS A 83 7.82 11.52 -1.07
N PHE A 84 9.07 11.26 -0.66
CA PHE A 84 9.52 11.54 0.70
C PHE A 84 9.60 13.05 0.95
N PRO A 85 9.20 13.57 2.13
CA PRO A 85 9.06 15.00 2.35
C PRO A 85 10.43 15.70 2.34
N ALA A 86 10.56 16.73 1.49
CA ALA A 86 11.85 17.40 1.29
C ALA A 86 12.30 18.21 2.52
N ASP A 87 11.36 18.71 3.32
CA ASP A 87 11.60 19.42 4.57
C ASP A 87 12.33 18.54 5.60
N LEU A 88 12.06 17.23 5.63
CA LEU A 88 12.75 16.29 6.51
C LEU A 88 14.23 16.10 6.15
N PHE A 89 14.63 16.36 4.89
CA PHE A 89 16.04 16.30 4.49
C PHE A 89 16.89 17.45 5.05
N LEU A 90 16.25 18.56 5.43
CA LEU A 90 16.89 19.73 6.03
C LEU A 90 17.28 19.48 7.50
N LEU A 91 16.71 18.47 8.14
CA LEU A 91 16.99 18.16 9.53
C LEU A 91 18.43 17.62 9.69
N PRO A 92 19.16 18.03 10.74
CA PRO A 92 20.53 17.58 11.02
C PRO A 92 20.56 16.17 11.63
N VAL A 93 19.77 15.24 11.09
CA VAL A 93 19.70 13.83 11.52
C VAL A 93 20.30 12.92 10.45
N ARG A 94 20.76 11.73 10.85
CA ARG A 94 21.29 10.73 9.91
C ARG A 94 20.19 10.19 9.00
N THR A 95 20.51 9.87 7.76
CA THR A 95 19.55 9.28 6.80
C THR A 95 18.92 7.99 7.31
N GLY A 96 19.69 7.18 8.05
CA GLY A 96 19.16 6.00 8.72
C GLY A 96 18.01 6.33 9.66
N ALA A 97 18.10 7.41 10.44
CA ALA A 97 17.01 7.82 11.33
C ALA A 97 15.78 8.30 10.54
N LEU A 98 15.95 8.99 9.41
CA LEU A 98 14.84 9.44 8.57
C LEU A 98 14.03 8.27 7.99
N ALA A 99 14.70 7.20 7.58
CA ALA A 99 14.05 6.04 6.95
C ALA A 99 13.59 4.99 7.96
N VAL A 100 14.45 4.63 8.92
CA VAL A 100 14.23 3.49 9.83
C VAL A 100 13.10 3.76 10.82
N TRP A 101 12.96 4.98 11.36
CA TRP A 101 11.89 5.24 12.33
C TRP A 101 10.48 5.08 11.73
N PRO A 102 10.16 5.66 10.56
CA PRO A 102 8.88 5.38 9.89
C PRO A 102 8.68 3.90 9.54
N MET A 103 9.74 3.18 9.14
CA MET A 103 9.67 1.73 8.90
C MET A 103 9.28 0.98 10.17
N VAL A 104 10.03 1.17 11.27
CA VAL A 104 9.81 0.49 12.54
C VAL A 104 8.42 0.80 13.11
N TYR A 105 8.02 2.07 13.15
CA TYR A 105 6.69 2.43 13.65
C TYR A 105 5.58 1.89 12.76
N GLY A 106 5.74 1.96 11.43
CA GLY A 106 4.74 1.45 10.52
C GLY A 106 4.59 -0.06 10.59
N THR A 107 5.69 -0.80 10.74
CA THR A 107 5.67 -2.24 10.96
C THR A 107 5.02 -2.60 12.28
N ALA A 108 5.39 -1.93 13.37
CA ALA A 108 4.77 -2.16 14.67
C ALA A 108 3.25 -1.90 14.61
N ALA A 109 2.82 -0.83 13.93
CA ALA A 109 1.42 -0.50 13.76
C ALA A 109 0.67 -1.47 12.85
N ALA A 110 1.26 -1.89 11.72
CA ALA A 110 0.66 -2.83 10.79
C ALA A 110 0.50 -4.23 11.41
N CYS A 111 1.57 -4.74 12.03
CA CYS A 111 1.53 -6.00 12.77
C CYS A 111 0.56 -5.93 13.94
N GLY A 112 0.65 -4.87 14.75
CA GLY A 112 -0.24 -4.66 15.90
C GLY A 112 -1.70 -4.60 15.50
N LEU A 113 -2.02 -3.87 14.42
CA LEU A 113 -3.38 -3.83 13.89
C LEU A 113 -3.83 -5.23 13.46
N TRP A 114 -3.05 -5.95 12.64
CA TRP A 114 -3.44 -7.31 12.23
C TRP A 114 -3.70 -8.23 13.41
N LEU A 115 -2.79 -8.26 14.40
CA LEU A 115 -2.94 -9.11 15.57
C LEU A 115 -4.20 -8.76 16.37
N VAL A 116 -4.52 -7.47 16.52
CA VAL A 116 -5.75 -7.03 17.18
C VAL A 116 -6.99 -7.42 16.36
N LEU A 117 -6.97 -7.24 15.04
CA LEU A 117 -8.07 -7.68 14.16
C LEU A 117 -8.26 -9.20 14.25
N ALA A 118 -7.17 -9.96 14.16
CA ALA A 118 -7.19 -11.42 14.22
C ALA A 118 -7.77 -11.91 15.55
N TRP A 119 -7.28 -11.41 16.69
CA TRP A 119 -7.69 -11.90 18.01
C TRP A 119 -9.02 -11.31 18.50
N CYS A 120 -9.23 -10.01 18.34
CA CYS A 120 -10.40 -9.35 18.93
C CYS A 120 -11.61 -9.35 18.00
N ILE A 121 -11.39 -9.38 16.68
CA ILE A 121 -12.48 -9.27 15.70
C ILE A 121 -12.75 -10.59 15.00
N MET A 122 -11.73 -11.31 14.54
CA MET A 122 -11.94 -12.51 13.71
C MET A 122 -12.06 -13.81 14.51
N GLN A 123 -11.19 -14.01 15.51
CA GLN A 123 -11.14 -15.25 16.30
C GLN A 123 -12.48 -15.63 16.96
N PRO A 124 -13.27 -14.69 17.54
CA PRO A 124 -14.58 -15.03 18.12
C PRO A 124 -15.58 -15.63 17.11
N TRP A 125 -15.44 -15.27 15.83
CA TRP A 125 -16.27 -15.82 14.76
C TRP A 125 -15.70 -17.14 14.27
N MET A 126 -14.38 -17.27 14.15
CA MET A 126 -13.75 -18.52 13.70
C MET A 126 -14.03 -19.69 14.64
N THR A 127 -14.16 -19.44 15.95
CA THR A 127 -14.58 -20.47 16.91
C THR A 127 -15.99 -21.03 16.62
N LEU A 128 -16.89 -20.23 16.02
CA LEU A 128 -18.21 -20.68 15.61
C LEU A 128 -18.13 -21.71 14.47
N TRP A 129 -17.14 -21.55 13.59
CA TRP A 129 -16.92 -22.42 12.42
C TRP A 129 -15.87 -23.50 12.65
N SER A 130 -15.39 -23.65 13.89
CA SER A 130 -14.28 -24.57 14.24
C SER A 130 -13.01 -24.34 13.40
N ASP A 131 -12.77 -23.08 13.04
CA ASP A 131 -11.62 -22.64 12.25
C ASP A 131 -10.71 -21.74 13.12
N TRP A 132 -9.56 -21.34 12.57
CA TRP A 132 -8.58 -20.53 13.28
C TRP A 132 -7.98 -19.45 12.38
N VAL A 133 -7.63 -18.31 12.98
CA VAL A 133 -7.02 -17.19 12.22
C VAL A 133 -5.49 -17.25 12.31
N PRO A 134 -4.77 -17.31 11.17
CA PRO A 134 -3.32 -17.23 11.17
C PRO A 134 -2.81 -15.87 11.65
N PRO A 135 -2.02 -15.80 12.75
CA PRO A 135 -1.58 -14.52 13.28
C PRO A 135 -0.37 -13.94 12.53
N TRP A 136 0.53 -14.79 12.02
CA TRP A 136 1.88 -14.33 11.65
C TRP A 136 2.04 -13.97 10.18
N TRP A 137 1.61 -14.83 9.25
CA TRP A 137 1.84 -14.55 7.83
C TRP A 137 1.09 -13.32 7.32
N PRO A 138 -0.15 -12.99 7.77
CA PRO A 138 -0.81 -11.78 7.28
C PRO A 138 -0.24 -10.51 7.91
N ALA A 139 0.25 -10.57 9.15
CA ALA A 139 1.04 -9.48 9.76
C ALA A 139 2.32 -9.20 8.96
N LEU A 140 3.00 -10.25 8.51
CA LEU A 140 4.18 -10.12 7.66
C LEU A 140 3.86 -9.70 6.23
N LEU A 141 2.71 -10.12 5.66
CA LEU A 141 2.20 -9.60 4.40
C LEU A 141 1.97 -8.08 4.50
N ALA A 142 1.32 -7.60 5.56
CA ALA A 142 1.11 -6.17 5.79
C ALA A 142 2.45 -5.42 5.95
N THR A 143 3.41 -6.04 6.64
CA THR A 143 4.77 -5.50 6.79
C THR A 143 5.51 -5.40 5.45
N ALA A 144 5.42 -6.44 4.63
CA ALA A 144 6.06 -6.49 3.33
C ALA A 144 5.38 -5.51 2.35
N ALA A 145 4.05 -5.40 2.38
CA ALA A 145 3.31 -4.41 1.62
C ALA A 145 3.72 -2.98 2.01
N LEU A 146 3.84 -2.69 3.31
CA LEU A 146 4.36 -1.41 3.79
C LEU A 146 5.78 -1.14 3.28
N ALA A 147 6.67 -2.13 3.41
CA ALA A 147 8.07 -2.00 3.00
C ALA A 147 8.19 -1.66 1.51
N TRP A 148 7.39 -2.32 0.67
CA TRP A 148 7.35 -2.06 -0.77
C TRP A 148 6.64 -0.76 -1.13
N LEU A 149 5.58 -0.38 -0.43
CA LEU A 149 4.96 0.94 -0.56
C LEU A 149 5.99 2.04 -0.28
N GLN A 150 6.71 1.96 0.84
CA GLN A 150 7.77 2.89 1.20
C GLN A 150 8.89 2.88 0.16
N ALA A 151 9.35 1.70 -0.28
CA ALA A 151 10.36 1.57 -1.34
C ALA A 151 9.97 2.34 -2.59
N VAL A 152 8.76 2.08 -3.08
CA VAL A 152 8.27 2.62 -4.35
C VAL A 152 7.93 4.12 -4.22
N LEU A 153 7.39 4.56 -3.09
CA LEU A 153 7.10 5.98 -2.87
C LEU A 153 8.39 6.79 -2.66
N TRP A 154 9.37 6.25 -1.93
CA TRP A 154 10.60 6.98 -1.59
C TRP A 154 11.65 6.93 -2.69
N TRP A 155 11.55 5.99 -3.63
CA TRP A 155 12.49 5.93 -4.73
C TRP A 155 12.23 7.03 -5.78
N PRO A 156 13.27 7.74 -6.24
CA PRO A 156 13.17 8.69 -7.35
C PRO A 156 13.11 7.95 -8.69
N PHE A 157 11.90 7.65 -9.16
CA PHE A 157 11.68 7.03 -10.47
C PHE A 157 11.80 8.07 -11.60
N GLY A 158 12.74 7.91 -12.52
CA GLY A 158 12.97 8.85 -13.62
C GLY A 158 11.81 8.95 -14.64
N LEU A 159 10.84 8.03 -14.59
CA LEU A 159 9.65 8.04 -15.44
C LEU A 159 8.39 8.48 -14.69
N ARG A 160 7.57 9.27 -15.38
CA ARG A 160 6.23 9.62 -14.89
C ARG A 160 5.32 8.40 -14.94
N GLY A 161 4.55 8.18 -13.88
CA GLY A 161 3.55 7.11 -13.80
C GLY A 161 4.08 5.70 -13.54
N LEU A 162 5.39 5.44 -13.70
CA LEU A 162 5.97 4.11 -13.42
C LEU A 162 5.67 3.66 -11.98
N ARG A 163 5.78 4.57 -11.02
CA ARG A 163 5.41 4.32 -9.62
C ARG A 163 4.00 3.76 -9.48
N VAL A 164 3.03 4.36 -10.18
CA VAL A 164 1.63 3.92 -10.13
C VAL A 164 1.52 2.51 -10.69
N VAL A 165 2.12 2.23 -11.85
CA VAL A 165 2.13 0.89 -12.44
C VAL A 165 2.74 -0.14 -11.49
N VAL A 166 3.90 0.15 -10.89
CA VAL A 166 4.53 -0.74 -9.91
C VAL A 166 3.63 -0.97 -8.71
N LEU A 167 3.02 0.08 -8.15
CA LEU A 167 2.12 -0.07 -7.00
C LEU A 167 0.87 -0.91 -7.33
N LEU A 168 0.26 -0.70 -8.49
CA LEU A 168 -0.94 -1.44 -8.93
C LEU A 168 -0.65 -2.91 -9.23
N LEU A 169 0.58 -3.26 -9.60
CA LEU A 169 0.95 -4.66 -9.84
C LEU A 169 1.46 -5.33 -8.57
N LEU A 170 2.33 -4.64 -7.84
CA LEU A 170 3.06 -5.23 -6.73
C LEU A 170 2.16 -5.50 -5.52
N ILE A 171 1.35 -4.51 -5.10
CA ILE A 171 0.55 -4.64 -3.88
C ILE A 171 -0.56 -5.69 -4.08
N PRO A 172 -1.42 -5.60 -5.12
CA PRO A 172 -2.38 -6.66 -5.42
C PRO A 172 -1.72 -8.01 -5.70
N GLY A 173 -0.58 -8.03 -6.40
CA GLY A 173 0.17 -9.25 -6.67
C GLY A 173 0.59 -10.00 -5.40
N MET A 174 0.95 -9.29 -4.33
CA MET A 174 1.25 -9.91 -3.03
C MET A 174 -0.01 -10.52 -2.38
N PHE A 175 -1.17 -9.89 -2.51
CA PHE A 175 -2.44 -10.44 -2.01
C PHE A 175 -2.87 -11.67 -2.81
N VAL A 176 -2.76 -11.62 -4.14
CA VAL A 176 -3.04 -12.78 -5.02
C VAL A 176 -2.10 -13.93 -4.68
N LEU A 177 -0.80 -13.65 -4.50
CA LEU A 177 0.18 -14.66 -4.09
C LEU A 177 -0.18 -15.30 -2.75
N ALA A 178 -0.59 -14.51 -1.76
CA ALA A 178 -1.05 -15.02 -0.47
C ALA A 178 -2.27 -15.92 -0.62
N GLN A 179 -3.30 -15.47 -1.36
CA GLN A 179 -4.54 -16.24 -1.58
C GLN A 179 -4.27 -17.55 -2.31
N VAL A 180 -3.55 -17.52 -3.42
CA VAL A 180 -3.20 -18.73 -4.19
C VAL A 180 -2.41 -19.71 -3.33
N SER A 181 -1.49 -19.21 -2.50
CA SER A 181 -0.71 -20.07 -1.61
C SER A 181 -1.57 -20.75 -0.55
N VAL A 182 -2.52 -20.02 0.05
CA VAL A 182 -3.49 -20.57 1.02
C VAL A 182 -4.37 -21.63 0.35
N LEU A 183 -4.92 -21.34 -0.83
CA LEU A 183 -5.75 -22.29 -1.60
C LEU A 183 -4.97 -23.53 -2.03
N SER A 184 -3.66 -23.41 -2.23
CA SER A 184 -2.77 -24.52 -2.56
C SER A 184 -2.33 -25.34 -1.34
N GLY A 185 -2.80 -25.02 -0.13
CA GLY A 185 -2.41 -25.70 1.11
C GLY A 185 -0.97 -25.42 1.53
N THR A 186 -0.40 -24.28 1.13
CA THR A 186 0.97 -23.88 1.52
C THR A 186 1.03 -23.67 3.03
N SER A 187 2.00 -24.29 3.71
CA SER A 187 2.16 -24.13 5.15
C SER A 187 2.41 -22.68 5.56
N ASP A 188 1.89 -22.27 6.73
CA ASP A 188 2.05 -20.89 7.24
C ASP A 188 3.51 -20.49 7.42
N SER A 189 4.39 -21.43 7.81
CA SER A 189 5.82 -21.17 7.98
C SER A 189 6.49 -20.71 6.67
N ILE A 190 6.08 -21.27 5.53
CA ILE A 190 6.58 -20.84 4.21
C ILE A 190 6.10 -19.42 3.91
N LEU A 191 4.83 -19.11 4.18
CA LEU A 191 4.28 -17.76 3.98
C LEU A 191 4.95 -16.72 4.87
N VAL A 192 5.19 -17.06 6.14
CA VAL A 192 5.97 -16.26 7.09
C VAL A 192 7.36 -15.98 6.53
N GLY A 193 8.09 -17.01 6.12
CA GLY A 193 9.43 -16.87 5.56
C GLY A 193 9.44 -16.04 4.26
N LEU A 194 8.46 -16.25 3.39
CA LEU A 194 8.29 -15.55 2.12
C LEU A 194 8.07 -14.04 2.35
N PHE A 195 7.09 -13.66 3.16
CA PHE A 195 6.79 -12.24 3.37
C PHE A 195 7.84 -11.54 4.21
N ALA A 196 8.45 -12.21 5.21
CA ALA A 196 9.62 -11.68 5.89
C ALA A 196 10.77 -11.44 4.90
N GLY A 197 11.04 -12.42 4.03
CA GLY A 197 12.04 -12.33 2.97
C GLY A 197 11.78 -11.21 1.97
N LEU A 198 10.51 -10.93 1.64
CA LEU A 198 10.11 -9.81 0.77
C LEU A 198 10.19 -8.45 1.45
N ALA A 199 10.00 -8.35 2.77
CA ALA A 199 10.08 -7.09 3.50
C ALA A 199 11.51 -6.52 3.52
N VAL A 200 12.52 -7.38 3.68
CA VAL A 200 13.95 -7.00 3.74
C VAL A 200 14.43 -6.21 2.51
N PRO A 201 14.26 -6.68 1.26
CA PRO A 201 14.64 -5.90 0.08
C PRO A 201 13.79 -4.64 -0.07
N GLY A 202 12.49 -4.68 0.27
CA GLY A 202 11.64 -3.49 0.31
C GLY A 202 12.21 -2.40 1.20
N TRP A 203 12.58 -2.72 2.45
CA TRP A 203 13.20 -1.73 3.34
C TRP A 203 14.56 -1.26 2.87
N THR A 204 15.37 -2.17 2.33
CA THR A 204 16.68 -1.81 1.77
C THR A 204 16.53 -0.79 0.65
N LEU A 205 15.59 -1.01 -0.26
CA LEU A 205 15.27 -0.09 -1.34
C LEU A 205 14.66 1.23 -0.81
N GLY A 206 13.79 1.19 0.19
CA GLY A 206 13.26 2.40 0.84
C GLY A 206 14.36 3.26 1.44
N TYR A 207 15.27 2.66 2.21
CA TYR A 207 16.42 3.36 2.79
C TYR A 207 17.31 3.98 1.72
N LEU A 208 17.63 3.22 0.68
CA LEU A 208 18.41 3.71 -0.45
C LEU A 208 17.67 4.84 -1.18
N GLY A 209 16.36 4.75 -1.37
CA GLY A 209 15.54 5.81 -1.99
C GLY A 209 15.63 7.13 -1.22
N VAL A 210 15.50 7.09 0.11
CA VAL A 210 15.68 8.26 0.98
C VAL A 210 17.11 8.81 0.90
N ARG A 211 18.12 7.93 0.82
CA ARG A 211 19.53 8.33 0.65
C ARG A 211 19.77 9.04 -0.68
N HIS A 212 19.23 8.54 -1.78
CA HIS A 212 19.32 9.18 -3.10
C HIS A 212 18.58 10.51 -3.09
N GLY A 213 17.35 10.54 -2.57
CA GLY A 213 16.55 11.76 -2.43
C GLY A 213 17.28 12.86 -1.66
N ARG A 214 17.94 12.52 -0.55
CA ARG A 214 18.73 13.49 0.23
C ARG A 214 19.93 14.07 -0.51
N ARG A 215 20.56 13.28 -1.39
CA ARG A 215 21.71 13.73 -2.20
C ARG A 215 21.28 14.52 -3.44
N GLY A 216 19.99 14.48 -3.79
CA GLY A 216 19.51 14.94 -5.08
C GLY A 216 19.91 14.02 -6.25
N ASP A 217 20.45 12.84 -5.94
CA ASP A 217 20.85 11.85 -6.94
C ASP A 217 19.59 11.18 -7.49
N ALA A 218 19.31 11.36 -8.78
CA ALA A 218 18.32 10.56 -9.49
C ALA A 218 19.09 9.52 -10.32
N PRO A 219 18.85 8.21 -10.14
CA PRO A 219 19.43 7.19 -11.01
C PRO A 219 19.13 7.53 -12.47
N ASP A 220 20.11 7.35 -13.34
CA ASP A 220 19.90 7.54 -14.77
C ASP A 220 19.03 6.39 -15.32
N TRP A 221 17.74 6.67 -15.41
CA TRP A 221 16.74 5.76 -15.94
C TRP A 221 16.62 5.85 -17.47
N GLU A 222 17.34 6.76 -18.13
CA GLU A 222 17.15 7.02 -19.56
C GLU A 222 17.63 5.84 -20.40
N GLY A 223 18.78 5.26 -20.08
CA GLY A 223 19.31 4.09 -20.79
C GLY A 223 18.44 2.84 -20.64
N LEU A 224 17.91 2.57 -19.45
CA LEU A 224 17.11 1.36 -19.18
C LEU A 224 15.73 1.41 -19.87
N LEU A 225 15.18 2.62 -20.05
CA LEU A 225 13.80 2.81 -20.45
C LEU A 225 13.65 3.40 -21.86
N GLU A 226 14.75 3.55 -22.58
CA GLU A 226 14.78 4.01 -23.96
C GLU A 226 13.89 3.19 -24.90
N PRO A 227 13.85 1.83 -24.83
CA PRO A 227 12.95 1.04 -25.69
C PRO A 227 11.47 1.35 -25.45
N TRP A 228 11.08 1.47 -24.18
CA TRP A 228 9.71 1.81 -23.78
C TRP A 228 9.34 3.25 -24.15
N ARG A 229 10.28 4.19 -23.97
CA ARG A 229 10.09 5.58 -24.41
C ARG A 229 9.84 5.65 -25.91
N ARG A 230 10.55 4.89 -26.74
CA ARG A 230 10.33 4.85 -28.20
C ARG A 230 8.95 4.31 -28.57
N LEU A 231 8.46 3.32 -27.83
CA LEU A 231 7.12 2.76 -28.03
C LEU A 231 6.03 3.79 -27.69
N VAL A 232 6.18 4.53 -26.59
CA VAL A 232 5.20 5.50 -26.08
C VAL A 232 5.31 6.87 -26.80
N ARG A 233 6.47 7.21 -27.38
CA ARG A 233 6.74 8.47 -28.09
C ARG A 233 6.14 8.58 -29.51
N ARG A 234 5.07 7.86 -29.81
CA ARG A 234 4.25 8.16 -30.99
C ARG A 234 2.92 8.85 -30.62
N PRO A 235 2.91 10.03 -29.97
CA PRO A 235 1.69 10.82 -30.03
C PRO A 235 1.51 11.28 -31.49
N PRO A 236 0.30 11.20 -32.05
CA PRO A 236 0.03 11.74 -33.37
C PRO A 236 0.38 13.23 -33.36
N GLN A 237 1.41 13.60 -34.12
CA GLN A 237 1.85 14.99 -34.25
C GLN A 237 0.79 15.72 -35.08
N ARG A 238 -0.12 16.44 -34.40
CA ARG A 238 -1.18 17.16 -35.09
C ARG A 238 -0.57 18.38 -35.80
N ARG A 239 -0.78 18.48 -37.12
CA ARG A 239 -0.23 19.55 -37.97
C ARG A 239 -1.21 20.72 -38.22
N ARG A 240 -2.41 20.71 -37.63
CA ARG A 240 -3.47 21.71 -37.90
C ARG A 240 -3.81 22.56 -36.66
N PRO A 241 -4.16 23.85 -36.82
CA PRO A 241 -4.61 24.72 -35.73
C PRO A 241 -5.88 24.18 -35.04
N PHE A 242 -6.09 24.53 -33.77
CA PHE A 242 -7.33 24.22 -33.06
C PHE A 242 -8.45 25.17 -33.50
N ALA A 243 -9.65 24.64 -33.72
CA ALA A 243 -10.82 25.44 -34.08
C ALA A 243 -11.32 26.31 -32.91
N SER A 244 -10.98 25.95 -31.66
CA SER A 244 -11.30 26.73 -30.47
C SER A 244 -10.38 26.40 -29.30
N ALA A 245 -10.38 27.25 -28.27
CA ALA A 245 -9.63 27.03 -27.03
C ALA A 245 -10.10 25.76 -26.29
N ALA A 246 -11.41 25.48 -26.28
CA ALA A 246 -11.97 24.26 -25.68
C ALA A 246 -11.40 22.99 -26.33
N TRP A 247 -11.30 22.97 -27.67
CA TRP A 247 -10.69 21.86 -28.40
C TRP A 247 -9.20 21.69 -28.10
N ALA A 248 -8.48 22.80 -27.90
CA ALA A 248 -7.09 22.75 -27.47
C ALA A 248 -6.96 22.13 -26.07
N GLN A 249 -7.84 22.50 -25.14
CA GLN A 249 -7.86 21.94 -23.79
C GLN A 249 -8.24 20.45 -23.78
N THR A 250 -9.31 20.05 -24.46
CA THR A 250 -9.70 18.63 -24.56
C THR A 250 -8.60 17.78 -25.19
N TRP A 251 -7.93 18.28 -26.23
CA TRP A 251 -6.80 17.58 -26.83
C TRP A 251 -5.60 17.49 -25.89
N PHE A 252 -5.32 18.56 -25.13
CA PHE A 252 -4.26 18.57 -24.14
C PHE A 252 -4.54 17.57 -23.00
N GLU A 253 -5.78 17.55 -22.50
CA GLU A 253 -6.23 16.59 -21.50
C GLU A 253 -6.15 15.15 -22.04
N TRP A 254 -6.71 14.88 -23.23
CA TRP A 254 -6.61 13.57 -23.88
C TRP A 254 -5.17 13.12 -24.07
N ARG A 255 -4.26 14.00 -24.48
CA ARG A 255 -2.83 13.67 -24.62
C ARG A 255 -2.16 13.40 -23.28
N ARG A 256 -2.63 14.03 -22.19
CA ARG A 256 -2.06 13.91 -20.84
C ARG A 256 -2.63 12.71 -20.08
N THR A 257 -3.92 12.42 -20.20
CA THR A 257 -4.67 11.43 -19.40
C THR A 257 -5.49 10.45 -20.22
N GLY A 258 -5.69 10.66 -21.52
CA GLY A 258 -6.55 9.79 -22.35
C GLY A 258 -6.11 8.32 -22.35
N ASN A 259 -4.81 8.04 -22.24
CA ASN A 259 -4.29 6.68 -22.13
C ASN A 259 -4.23 6.14 -20.70
N SER A 260 -4.40 6.96 -19.65
CA SER A 260 -4.23 6.47 -18.27
C SER A 260 -5.31 5.47 -17.89
N LEU A 261 -6.57 5.74 -18.27
CA LEU A 261 -7.69 4.86 -17.93
C LEU A 261 -7.61 3.51 -18.66
N PRO A 262 -7.42 3.43 -20.00
CA PRO A 262 -7.24 2.15 -20.69
C PRO A 262 -6.05 1.34 -20.18
N ILE A 263 -4.92 2.00 -19.85
CA ILE A 263 -3.74 1.31 -19.30
C ILE A 263 -4.05 0.78 -17.90
N MET A 264 -4.66 1.59 -17.03
CA MET A 264 -5.03 1.14 -15.69
C MET A 264 -6.03 -0.01 -15.75
N THR A 265 -7.06 0.08 -16.60
CA THR A 265 -8.02 -1.00 -16.82
C THR A 265 -7.31 -2.25 -17.36
N GLY A 266 -6.47 -2.13 -18.39
CA GLY A 266 -5.74 -3.26 -18.97
C GLY A 266 -4.75 -3.92 -18.00
N LEU A 267 -4.22 -3.19 -17.01
CA LEU A 267 -3.34 -3.73 -15.98
C LEU A 267 -4.10 -4.35 -14.80
N LEU A 268 -5.16 -3.69 -14.33
CA LEU A 268 -5.92 -4.14 -13.15
C LEU A 268 -6.87 -5.27 -13.50
N LEU A 269 -7.53 -5.19 -14.64
CA LEU A 269 -8.60 -6.12 -15.00
C LEU A 269 -8.12 -7.57 -15.09
N PRO A 270 -6.94 -7.90 -15.64
CA PRO A 270 -6.40 -9.26 -15.55
C PRO A 270 -6.17 -9.72 -14.11
N VAL A 271 -5.69 -8.83 -13.23
CA VAL A 271 -5.44 -9.16 -11.81
C VAL A 271 -6.76 -9.45 -11.08
N GLU A 272 -7.80 -8.66 -11.32
CA GLU A 272 -9.14 -8.88 -10.77
C GLU A 272 -9.80 -10.14 -11.38
N LEU A 273 -9.64 -10.37 -12.68
CA LEU A 273 -10.22 -11.53 -13.38
C LEU A 273 -9.53 -12.84 -13.03
N LEU A 274 -8.26 -12.84 -12.62
CA LEU A 274 -7.58 -14.05 -12.15
C LEU A 274 -8.36 -14.71 -11.02
N TRP A 275 -9.01 -13.92 -10.16
CA TRP A 275 -9.86 -14.46 -9.09
C TRP A 275 -11.09 -15.20 -9.64
N LEU A 276 -11.75 -14.68 -10.67
CA LEU A 276 -12.88 -15.36 -11.33
C LEU A 276 -12.46 -16.61 -12.11
N ALA A 277 -11.22 -16.64 -12.62
CA ALA A 277 -10.72 -17.78 -13.38
C ALA A 277 -10.31 -18.96 -12.48
N PHE A 278 -9.87 -18.69 -11.24
CA PHE A 278 -9.40 -19.69 -10.29
C PHE A 278 -10.33 -19.91 -9.09
N GLY A 279 -11.39 -19.11 -8.95
CA GLY A 279 -12.46 -19.36 -8.02
C GLY A 279 -13.20 -20.63 -8.43
N VAL A 280 -13.09 -21.69 -7.62
CA VAL A 280 -13.88 -22.90 -7.81
C VAL A 280 -15.35 -22.51 -7.64
N ASN A 281 -16.13 -22.62 -8.73
CA ASN A 281 -17.58 -22.53 -8.66
C ASN A 281 -18.09 -23.86 -8.09
N ASP A 282 -18.04 -24.00 -6.76
CA ASP A 282 -18.77 -25.03 -6.04
C ASP A 282 -20.22 -24.60 -5.80
#